data_AF-A0A9D0I6X3-F1
#
_entry.id   AF-A0A9D0I6X3-F1
#
_cell.length_a   1.000
_cell.length_b   1.000
_cell.length_c   1.000
_cell.angle_alpha   90.00
_cell.angle_beta   90.00
_cell.angle_gamma   90.00
#
_symmetry.space_group_name_H-M   'P 1'
#
loop_
_entity.id
_entity.type
_entity.pdbx_description
1 polymer ?
#
loop_
_entity_poly.entity_id
_entity_poly.type
_entity_poly.pdbx_seq_one_letter_code
_entity_poly.pdbx_strand_id
1 'polypeptide(L)'
;MGGGAMNNHNGGSRLHPAPFPGPLLTLLLVLLLTVVGTLAAPGAEAAGMGAGTTAAGRIAPIGRVQVEGQPPLEAAPTAAEAEEEPPLAAPQPQRKDYPNIGVSSRAVVWIAAQMHLFFGALVLAVPLFVLVIELTGVVTGDERYDDMAHEFMKISLVGFSITAIIGGTLALALFLLYPDFMGYMMRVFGVQWLWYAALFFVESFFLYTYYYGWDALRYGNRKWVHLTLGLMLNAAGLTIMVLANSWATFMMAPSGVSETGVVTGSIWEIMKGPLWNPINLHRFIANIGFGGAVVGAYAAFKFLSTRDPKLRAHYDWMGYTSNFIAILA
;
A
#
# COMPACT_ATOMS: atom_id res chain seq x y z
N MET A 1 -36.21 -50.66 -38.22
CA MET A 1 -37.11 -50.18 -37.15
C MET A 1 -36.55 -50.73 -35.84
N GLY A 2 -36.15 -49.99 -34.82
CA GLY A 2 -36.07 -48.55 -34.58
C GLY A 2 -35.01 -48.32 -33.49
N GLY A 3 -34.43 -47.12 -33.47
CA GLY A 3 -33.39 -46.72 -32.52
C GLY A 3 -33.93 -46.49 -31.10
N GLY A 4 -33.02 -46.54 -30.14
CA GLY A 4 -33.28 -46.25 -28.72
C GLY A 4 -32.10 -45.49 -28.10
N ALA A 5 -32.27 -44.18 -28.06
CA ALA A 5 -31.50 -43.09 -27.47
C ALA A 5 -30.45 -43.40 -26.37
N MET A 6 -29.25 -42.84 -26.56
CA MET A 6 -28.27 -42.52 -25.53
C MET A 6 -28.82 -41.40 -24.61
N ASN A 7 -28.91 -41.68 -23.30
CA ASN A 7 -29.16 -40.65 -22.30
C ASN A 7 -27.84 -39.96 -21.91
N ASN A 8 -27.70 -38.72 -22.36
CA ASN A 8 -26.62 -37.80 -22.01
C ASN A 8 -27.06 -36.99 -20.78
N HIS A 9 -26.56 -37.31 -19.59
CA HIS A 9 -26.76 -36.48 -18.39
C HIS A 9 -25.72 -35.37 -18.36
N ASN A 10 -26.04 -34.28 -19.06
CA ASN A 10 -25.34 -33.01 -18.98
C ASN A 10 -25.93 -32.19 -17.82
N GLY A 11 -25.36 -32.34 -16.62
CA GLY A 11 -25.70 -31.55 -15.43
C GLY A 11 -25.10 -30.15 -15.49
N GLY A 12 -25.54 -29.34 -16.45
CA GLY A 12 -25.20 -27.91 -16.49
C GLY A 12 -26.04 -27.14 -15.48
N SER A 13 -25.48 -26.88 -14.29
CA SER A 13 -26.06 -25.93 -13.36
C SER A 13 -25.99 -24.53 -13.97
N ARG A 14 -27.09 -24.10 -14.57
CA ARG A 14 -27.27 -22.72 -15.04
C ARG A 14 -27.18 -21.79 -13.83
N LEU A 15 -26.09 -21.03 -13.75
CA LEU A 15 -25.92 -19.97 -12.77
C LEU A 15 -26.98 -18.88 -13.06
N HIS A 16 -28.02 -18.82 -12.24
CA HIS A 16 -28.88 -17.65 -12.18
C HIS A 16 -28.05 -16.45 -11.67
N PRO A 17 -28.22 -15.24 -12.23
CA PRO A 17 -27.62 -14.04 -11.66
C PRO A 17 -28.20 -13.85 -10.26
N ALA A 18 -27.35 -14.06 -9.26
CA ALA A 18 -27.74 -13.89 -7.88
C ALA A 18 -27.86 -12.39 -7.53
N PRO A 19 -28.86 -11.97 -6.75
CA PRO A 19 -29.12 -10.57 -6.45
C PRO A 19 -27.96 -9.96 -5.64
N PHE A 20 -27.60 -8.71 -5.99
CA PHE A 20 -26.59 -7.88 -5.33
C PHE A 20 -26.68 -7.98 -3.78
N PRO A 21 -25.62 -8.38 -3.06
CA PRO A 21 -25.63 -8.43 -1.60
C PRO A 21 -25.42 -7.02 -1.03
N GLY A 22 -26.52 -6.31 -0.78
CA GLY A 22 -26.55 -4.90 -0.36
C GLY A 22 -25.93 -4.51 0.99
N PRO A 23 -25.78 -5.34 2.03
CA PRO A 23 -25.27 -4.84 3.32
C PRO A 23 -23.75 -5.05 3.52
N LEU A 24 -23.18 -6.18 3.08
CA LEU A 24 -21.76 -6.50 3.32
C LEU A 24 -20.84 -5.74 2.35
N LEU A 25 -21.25 -5.64 1.08
CA LEU A 25 -20.54 -4.84 0.08
C LEU A 25 -20.55 -3.36 0.48
N THR A 26 -21.69 -2.85 0.95
CA THR A 26 -21.82 -1.47 1.43
C THR A 26 -20.98 -1.21 2.67
N LEU A 27 -20.91 -2.16 3.62
CA LEU A 27 -20.03 -2.01 4.79
C LEU A 27 -18.55 -1.96 4.39
N LEU A 28 -18.12 -2.79 3.44
CA LEU A 28 -16.75 -2.80 2.93
C LEU A 28 -16.43 -1.58 2.06
N LEU A 29 -17.40 -1.10 1.28
CA LEU A 29 -17.28 0.15 0.50
C LEU A 29 -17.23 1.37 1.42
N VAL A 30 -18.00 1.37 2.52
CA VAL A 30 -17.95 2.40 3.55
C VAL A 30 -16.59 2.34 4.26
N LEU A 31 -16.06 1.16 4.56
CA LEU A 31 -14.71 1.02 5.13
C LEU A 31 -13.64 1.56 4.18
N LEU A 32 -13.73 1.23 2.89
CA LEU A 32 -12.85 1.76 1.84
C LEU A 32 -12.97 3.29 1.72
N LEU A 33 -14.18 3.82 1.67
CA LEU A 33 -14.42 5.27 1.59
C LEU A 33 -14.00 5.99 2.86
N THR A 34 -14.06 5.36 4.03
CA THR A 34 -13.51 5.94 5.26
C THR A 34 -11.99 5.92 5.27
N VAL A 35 -11.34 4.83 4.86
CA VAL A 35 -9.87 4.76 4.79
C VAL A 35 -9.33 5.71 3.72
N VAL A 36 -9.89 5.67 2.51
CA VAL A 36 -9.53 6.58 1.41
C VAL A 36 -9.92 8.01 1.77
N GLY A 37 -11.07 8.25 2.42
CA GLY A 37 -11.53 9.56 2.86
C GLY A 37 -10.65 10.18 3.96
N THR A 38 -10.18 9.38 4.91
CA THR A 38 -9.19 9.84 5.92
C THR A 38 -7.82 10.14 5.32
N LEU A 39 -7.49 9.52 4.17
CA LEU A 39 -6.25 9.77 3.44
C LEU A 39 -6.39 10.88 2.38
N ALA A 40 -7.62 11.19 1.94
CA ALA A 40 -7.93 12.18 0.91
C ALA A 40 -8.48 13.51 1.46
N ALA A 41 -8.81 13.59 2.75
CA ALA A 41 -9.30 14.82 3.37
C ALA A 41 -8.14 15.80 3.68
N PRO A 42 -8.19 17.04 3.18
CA PRO A 42 -7.30 18.09 3.66
C PRO A 42 -7.80 18.55 5.04
N GLY A 43 -7.06 18.23 6.09
CA GLY A 43 -7.29 18.76 7.44
C GLY A 43 -8.42 18.06 8.21
N ALA A 44 -8.10 16.95 8.86
CA ALA A 44 -8.69 16.62 10.14
C ALA A 44 -7.55 16.70 11.16
N GLU A 45 -7.39 17.87 11.75
CA GLU A 45 -6.67 18.00 13.02
C GLU A 45 -7.18 16.92 13.97
N ALA A 46 -6.25 16.33 14.72
CA ALA A 46 -6.55 15.47 15.84
C ALA A 46 -7.27 16.29 16.93
N ALA A 47 -8.56 16.56 16.71
CA ALA A 47 -9.46 17.08 17.73
C ALA A 47 -9.80 15.94 18.69
N GLY A 48 -8.96 15.81 19.73
CA GLY A 48 -9.37 15.43 21.08
C GLY A 48 -9.62 13.94 21.37
N MET A 49 -8.66 13.30 22.03
CA MET A 49 -8.94 12.31 23.09
C MET A 49 -7.94 12.46 24.25
N GLY A 50 -8.45 12.95 25.39
CA GLY A 50 -7.81 12.98 26.72
C GLY A 50 -7.45 14.40 27.21
N ALA A 51 -8.02 14.99 28.26
CA ALA A 51 -8.97 14.52 29.27
C ALA A 51 -9.64 15.72 29.99
N GLY A 52 -10.89 15.56 30.41
CA GLY A 52 -11.43 16.17 31.63
C GLY A 52 -11.79 17.66 31.62
N THR A 53 -12.96 18.00 31.08
CA THR A 53 -13.71 19.18 31.53
C THR A 53 -14.21 18.94 32.96
N THR A 54 -13.58 19.53 33.97
CA THR A 54 -14.26 19.81 35.24
C THR A 54 -14.72 21.26 35.23
N ALA A 55 -16.03 21.41 35.30
CA ALA A 55 -16.71 22.67 35.55
C ALA A 55 -16.26 23.30 36.88
N ALA A 56 -15.38 24.30 36.80
CA ALA A 56 -15.15 25.32 37.81
C ALA A 56 -14.85 26.62 37.04
N GLY A 57 -15.87 27.36 36.61
CA GLY A 57 -16.38 28.51 37.37
C GLY A 57 -15.48 29.72 37.11
N ARG A 58 -15.69 30.51 36.06
CA ARG A 58 -16.60 31.69 36.07
C ARG A 58 -16.52 32.56 37.33
N ILE A 59 -15.33 32.81 37.87
CA ILE A 59 -15.12 33.82 38.91
C ILE A 59 -13.90 34.67 38.52
N ALA A 60 -14.14 35.95 38.24
CA ALA A 60 -13.09 36.96 38.08
C ALA A 60 -12.34 37.15 39.42
N PRO A 61 -11.03 37.43 39.43
CA PRO A 61 -10.25 37.42 40.66
C PRO A 61 -10.64 38.60 41.56
N ILE A 62 -11.14 38.32 42.76
CA ILE A 62 -11.24 39.31 43.84
C ILE A 62 -9.82 39.56 44.37
N GLY A 63 -9.47 40.84 44.51
CA GLY A 63 -8.14 41.33 44.86
C GLY A 63 -7.47 40.58 46.01
N ARG A 64 -6.22 40.18 45.81
CA ARG A 64 -5.35 39.67 46.87
C ARG A 64 -4.77 40.86 47.61
N VAL A 65 -5.23 41.07 48.84
CA VAL A 65 -4.57 41.98 49.78
C VAL A 65 -3.21 41.39 50.12
N GLN A 66 -2.14 42.13 49.82
CA GLN A 66 -0.79 41.79 50.23
C GLN A 66 -0.64 42.17 51.71
N VAL A 67 -0.44 41.17 52.57
CA VAL A 67 -0.16 41.41 53.99
C VAL A 67 1.27 41.95 54.09
N GLU A 68 1.40 43.13 54.69
CA GLU A 68 2.67 43.85 54.83
C GLU A 68 3.66 43.01 55.66
N GLY A 69 4.77 42.60 55.03
CA GLY A 69 5.84 41.81 55.65
C GLY A 69 6.17 40.45 55.00
N GLN A 70 5.41 40.00 53.98
CA GLN A 70 5.79 38.83 53.18
C GLN A 70 6.71 39.23 52.00
N PRO A 71 7.83 38.52 51.76
CA PRO A 71 8.61 38.72 50.53
C PRO A 71 7.70 38.47 49.32
N PRO A 72 7.92 39.17 48.19
CA PRO A 72 7.08 39.00 47.00
C PRO A 72 7.00 37.52 46.66
N LEU A 73 5.78 36.99 46.54
CA LEU A 73 5.59 35.69 45.90
C LEU A 73 6.20 35.81 44.51
N GLU A 74 7.30 35.10 44.28
CA GLU A 74 7.87 34.92 42.95
C GLU A 74 6.72 34.60 42.01
N ALA A 75 6.61 35.41 40.95
CA ALA A 75 5.65 35.14 39.91
C ALA A 75 5.82 33.68 39.51
N ALA A 76 4.77 32.87 39.67
CA ALA A 76 4.73 31.57 39.02
C ALA A 76 5.18 31.81 37.57
N PRO A 77 6.15 31.04 37.05
CA PRO A 77 6.67 31.28 35.72
C PRO A 77 5.47 31.40 34.81
N THR A 78 5.33 32.58 34.20
CA THR A 78 4.42 32.75 33.07
C THR A 78 4.69 31.58 32.15
N ALA A 79 3.64 31.01 31.55
CA ALA A 79 3.74 30.05 30.46
C ALA A 79 4.37 30.73 29.23
N ALA A 80 5.61 31.20 29.41
CA ALA A 80 6.51 31.76 28.44
C ALA A 80 7.50 30.64 28.18
N GLU A 81 7.60 30.32 26.89
CA GLU A 81 8.58 29.39 26.32
C GLU A 81 8.22 27.93 26.59
N ALA A 82 7.12 27.47 25.97
CA ALA A 82 7.26 26.21 25.25
C ALA A 82 8.49 26.40 24.35
N GLU A 83 9.59 25.72 24.66
CA GLU A 83 10.79 25.73 23.83
C GLU A 83 10.33 25.44 22.39
N GLU A 84 10.27 26.48 21.54
CA GLU A 84 10.12 26.28 20.11
C GLU A 84 11.37 25.52 19.69
N GLU A 85 11.24 24.20 19.47
CA GLU A 85 12.33 23.40 18.94
C GLU A 85 12.89 24.14 17.72
N PRO A 86 14.21 24.38 17.67
CA PRO A 86 14.80 25.17 16.61
C PRO A 86 14.42 24.58 15.26
N PRO A 87 14.10 25.42 14.25
CA PRO A 87 13.65 24.94 12.95
C PRO A 87 14.67 23.97 12.36
N LEU A 88 14.27 22.70 12.27
CA LEU A 88 15.15 21.61 11.87
C LEU A 88 15.42 21.67 10.36
N ALA A 89 16.56 22.25 10.01
CA ALA A 89 17.09 22.24 8.66
C ALA A 89 17.50 20.83 8.22
N ALA A 90 17.60 20.62 6.90
CA ALA A 90 18.10 19.36 6.36
C ALA A 90 19.53 19.10 6.85
N PRO A 91 19.84 17.87 7.30
CA PRO A 91 21.16 17.53 7.78
C PRO A 91 22.19 17.67 6.64
N GLN A 92 23.40 18.13 6.97
CA GLN A 92 24.53 18.26 6.05
C GLN A 92 25.65 17.27 6.43
N PRO A 93 25.39 15.95 6.38
CA PRO A 93 26.32 14.94 6.86
C PRO A 93 27.56 14.85 5.97
N GLN A 94 28.72 14.75 6.59
CA GLN A 94 30.00 14.48 5.95
C GLN A 94 30.26 12.97 5.92
N ARG A 95 31.22 12.52 5.09
CA ARG A 95 31.55 11.09 4.95
C ARG A 95 31.86 10.39 6.28
N LYS A 96 32.43 11.12 7.23
CA LYS A 96 32.81 10.63 8.58
C LYS A 96 31.62 10.31 9.47
N ASP A 97 30.45 10.88 9.19
CA ASP A 97 29.24 10.70 10.00
C ASP A 97 28.52 9.39 9.65
N TYR A 98 28.90 8.77 8.52
CA TYR A 98 28.36 7.49 8.07
C TYR A 98 29.17 6.31 8.63
N PRO A 99 28.50 5.22 9.07
CA PRO A 99 29.18 4.00 9.51
C PRO A 99 30.11 3.43 8.43
N ASN A 100 31.34 3.11 8.83
CA ASN A 100 32.29 2.40 7.97
C ASN A 100 32.21 0.88 8.22
N ILE A 101 31.45 0.20 7.38
CA ILE A 101 31.22 -1.25 7.46
C ILE A 101 32.21 -2.07 6.60
N GLY A 102 33.30 -1.47 6.12
CA GLY A 102 34.29 -2.12 5.25
C GLY A 102 33.84 -2.31 3.79
N VAL A 103 32.54 -2.16 3.51
CA VAL A 103 31.95 -2.11 2.16
C VAL A 103 31.19 -0.80 1.94
N SER A 104 30.87 -0.48 0.69
CA SER A 104 30.14 0.76 0.37
C SER A 104 28.68 0.69 0.83
N SER A 105 28.31 1.48 1.83
CA SER A 105 26.92 1.61 2.32
C SER A 105 25.94 1.94 1.20
N ARG A 106 26.36 2.78 0.23
CA ARG A 106 25.57 3.12 -0.95
C ARG A 106 25.29 1.90 -1.82
N ALA A 107 26.27 1.03 -2.02
CA ALA A 107 26.11 -0.18 -2.82
C ALA A 107 25.16 -1.17 -2.12
N VAL A 108 25.28 -1.33 -0.79
CA VAL A 108 24.39 -2.18 0.01
C VAL A 108 22.93 -1.73 -0.13
N VAL A 109 22.67 -0.44 0.10
CA VAL A 109 21.32 0.12 -0.03
C VAL A 109 20.82 0.03 -1.46
N TRP A 110 21.65 0.30 -2.46
CA TRP A 110 21.24 0.21 -3.87
C TRP A 110 20.84 -1.21 -4.28
N ILE A 111 21.62 -2.23 -3.90
CA ILE A 111 21.29 -3.63 -4.20
C ILE A 111 19.96 -4.02 -3.52
N ALA A 112 19.81 -3.70 -2.23
CA ALA A 112 18.59 -4.00 -1.49
C ALA A 112 17.37 -3.30 -2.09
N ALA A 113 17.51 -2.00 -2.42
CA ALA A 113 16.44 -1.21 -3.04
C ALA A 113 16.06 -1.75 -4.42
N GLN A 114 17.04 -2.09 -5.26
CA GLN A 114 16.79 -2.62 -6.59
C GLN A 114 16.05 -3.95 -6.55
N MET A 115 16.49 -4.85 -5.66
CA MET A 115 15.83 -6.15 -5.48
C MET A 115 14.42 -5.98 -4.90
N HIS A 116 14.22 -5.09 -3.93
CA HIS A 116 12.91 -4.78 -3.38
C HIS A 116 11.97 -4.23 -4.47
N LEU A 117 12.45 -3.34 -5.34
CA LEU A 117 11.65 -2.76 -6.42
C LEU A 117 11.21 -3.79 -7.46
N PHE A 118 12.07 -4.73 -7.86
CA PHE A 118 11.69 -5.76 -8.83
C PHE A 118 10.54 -6.63 -8.32
N PHE A 119 10.63 -7.14 -7.09
CA PHE A 119 9.55 -7.95 -6.54
C PHE A 119 8.33 -7.09 -6.12
N GLY A 120 8.55 -5.87 -5.63
CA GLY A 120 7.48 -4.93 -5.31
C GLY A 120 6.65 -4.53 -6.52
N ALA A 121 7.28 -4.35 -7.68
CA ALA A 121 6.57 -4.12 -8.95
C ALA A 121 5.69 -5.30 -9.33
N LEU A 122 6.20 -6.54 -9.23
CA LEU A 122 5.45 -7.77 -9.49
C LEU A 122 4.23 -7.90 -8.55
N VAL A 123 4.46 -7.69 -7.26
CA VAL A 123 3.45 -7.85 -6.21
C VAL A 123 2.34 -6.81 -6.30
N LEU A 124 2.65 -5.58 -6.71
CA LEU A 124 1.63 -4.57 -6.97
C LEU A 124 0.87 -4.82 -8.28
N ALA A 125 1.54 -5.37 -9.29
CA ALA A 125 0.96 -5.56 -10.61
C ALA A 125 -0.03 -6.71 -10.68
N VAL A 126 0.35 -7.89 -10.16
CA VAL A 126 -0.41 -9.12 -10.34
C VAL A 126 -1.83 -9.02 -9.79
N PRO A 127 -2.06 -8.53 -8.56
CA PRO A 127 -3.42 -8.37 -8.02
C PRO A 127 -4.31 -7.45 -8.86
N LEU A 128 -3.74 -6.46 -9.58
CA LEU A 128 -4.52 -5.51 -10.39
C LEU A 128 -5.18 -6.22 -11.56
N PHE A 129 -4.41 -6.94 -12.37
CA PHE A 129 -4.97 -7.66 -13.52
C PHE A 129 -5.68 -8.95 -13.10
N VAL A 130 -5.29 -9.57 -11.99
CA VAL A 130 -6.06 -10.70 -11.42
C VAL A 130 -7.49 -10.29 -11.10
N LEU A 131 -7.71 -9.13 -10.49
CA LEU A 131 -9.05 -8.65 -10.17
C LEU A 131 -9.92 -8.51 -11.43
N VAL A 132 -9.31 -8.02 -12.53
CA VAL A 132 -9.98 -7.87 -13.83
C VAL A 132 -10.26 -9.23 -14.48
N ILE A 133 -9.29 -10.15 -14.44
CA ILE A 133 -9.44 -11.52 -14.97
C ILE A 133 -10.54 -12.25 -14.20
N GLU A 134 -10.53 -12.18 -12.88
CA GLU A 134 -11.54 -12.80 -12.03
C GLU A 134 -12.93 -12.23 -12.31
N LEU A 135 -13.05 -10.89 -12.40
CA LEU A 135 -14.31 -10.24 -12.76
C LEU A 135 -14.80 -10.69 -14.14
N THR A 136 -13.89 -10.84 -15.11
CA THR A 136 -14.21 -11.37 -16.44
C THR A 136 -14.73 -12.80 -16.35
N GLY A 137 -14.15 -13.65 -15.51
CA GLY A 137 -14.65 -15.00 -15.24
C GLY A 137 -16.08 -15.00 -14.67
N VAL A 138 -16.39 -14.08 -13.76
CA VAL A 138 -17.75 -13.94 -13.19
C VAL A 138 -18.76 -13.46 -14.23
N VAL A 139 -18.39 -12.48 -15.06
CA VAL A 139 -19.29 -11.91 -16.08
C VAL A 139 -19.54 -12.88 -17.23
N THR A 140 -18.51 -13.62 -17.65
CA THR A 140 -18.59 -14.58 -18.77
C THR A 140 -19.10 -15.95 -18.34
N GLY A 141 -18.96 -16.31 -17.06
CA GLY A 141 -19.25 -17.64 -16.54
C GLY A 141 -18.23 -18.71 -16.96
N ASP A 142 -17.07 -18.31 -17.48
CA ASP A 142 -16.00 -19.22 -17.91
C ASP A 142 -14.99 -19.42 -16.77
N GLU A 143 -15.00 -20.62 -16.17
CA GLU A 143 -14.16 -20.99 -15.03
C GLU A 143 -12.66 -20.92 -15.34
N ARG A 144 -12.25 -20.96 -16.61
CA ARG A 144 -10.83 -20.87 -16.99
C ARG A 144 -10.20 -19.56 -16.53
N TYR A 145 -10.93 -18.45 -16.57
CA TYR A 145 -10.44 -17.16 -16.08
C TYR A 145 -10.20 -17.21 -14.57
N ASP A 146 -11.08 -17.87 -13.83
CA ASP A 146 -10.95 -18.03 -12.38
C ASP A 146 -9.74 -18.89 -12.02
N ASP A 147 -9.54 -20.02 -12.70
CA ASP A 147 -8.38 -20.90 -12.51
C ASP A 147 -7.06 -20.16 -12.82
N MET A 148 -7.03 -19.39 -13.91
CA MET A 148 -5.87 -18.59 -14.30
C MET A 148 -5.58 -17.49 -13.27
N ALA A 149 -6.60 -16.77 -12.82
CA ALA A 149 -6.49 -15.73 -11.80
C ALA A 149 -5.92 -16.30 -10.47
N HIS A 150 -6.37 -17.49 -10.07
CA HIS A 150 -5.86 -18.17 -8.88
C HIS A 150 -4.37 -18.55 -9.04
N GLU A 151 -3.96 -19.06 -10.19
CA GLU A 151 -2.56 -19.41 -10.46
C GLU A 151 -1.66 -18.16 -10.47
N PHE A 152 -2.15 -17.03 -10.98
CA PHE A 152 -1.42 -15.76 -10.97
C PHE A 152 -1.17 -15.29 -9.53
N MET A 153 -2.20 -15.34 -8.68
CA MET A 153 -2.05 -14.98 -7.28
C MET A 153 -1.08 -15.89 -6.53
N LYS A 154 -1.03 -17.18 -6.88
CA LYS A 154 -0.04 -18.09 -6.32
C LYS A 154 1.39 -17.64 -6.61
N ILE A 155 1.67 -17.15 -7.82
CA ILE A 155 2.98 -16.58 -8.18
C ILE A 155 3.24 -15.31 -7.36
N SER A 156 2.23 -14.43 -7.25
CA SER A 156 2.33 -13.19 -6.47
C SER A 156 2.63 -13.45 -4.99
N LEU A 157 2.03 -14.48 -4.39
CA LEU A 157 2.20 -14.81 -2.96
C LEU A 157 3.66 -15.12 -2.59
N VAL A 158 4.37 -15.83 -3.48
CA VAL A 158 5.79 -16.10 -3.33
C VAL A 158 6.59 -14.80 -3.46
N GLY A 159 6.27 -13.99 -4.46
CA GLY A 159 6.87 -12.67 -4.66
C GLY A 159 6.67 -11.73 -3.45
N PHE A 160 5.49 -11.75 -2.83
CA PHE A 160 5.14 -10.94 -1.66
C PHE A 160 6.06 -11.24 -0.48
N SER A 161 6.24 -12.53 -0.18
CA SER A 161 7.10 -12.97 0.93
C SER A 161 8.56 -12.53 0.73
N ILE A 162 9.08 -12.69 -0.49
CA ILE A 162 10.44 -12.25 -0.84
C ILE A 162 10.56 -10.73 -0.75
N THR A 163 9.57 -10.00 -1.29
CA THR A 163 9.52 -8.53 -1.24
C THR A 163 9.54 -8.01 0.19
N ALA A 164 8.77 -8.62 1.09
CA ALA A 164 8.68 -8.23 2.49
C ALA A 164 10.03 -8.41 3.21
N ILE A 165 10.72 -9.53 2.98
CA ILE A 165 12.05 -9.78 3.57
C ILE A 165 13.07 -8.76 3.06
N ILE A 166 13.11 -8.54 1.74
CA ILE A 166 14.06 -7.60 1.13
C ILE A 166 13.71 -6.15 1.51
N GLY A 167 12.43 -5.81 1.61
CA GLY A 167 11.94 -4.50 2.05
C GLY A 167 12.27 -4.21 3.50
N GLY A 168 12.06 -5.19 4.40
CA GLY A 168 12.51 -5.09 5.78
C GLY A 168 14.03 -4.93 5.88
N THR A 169 14.78 -5.67 5.05
CA THR A 169 16.24 -5.54 4.96
C THR A 169 16.66 -4.15 4.48
N LEU A 170 15.98 -3.60 3.47
CA LEU A 170 16.19 -2.24 2.97
C LEU A 170 15.91 -1.20 4.06
N ALA A 171 14.79 -1.32 4.76
CA ALA A 171 14.43 -0.40 5.85
C ALA A 171 15.50 -0.43 6.96
N LEU A 172 15.90 -1.62 7.42
CA LEU A 172 16.97 -1.78 8.40
C LEU A 172 18.30 -1.17 7.91
N ALA A 173 18.66 -1.42 6.65
CA ALA A 173 19.87 -0.84 6.05
C ALA A 173 19.83 0.69 6.01
N LEU A 174 18.68 1.30 5.70
CA LEU A 174 18.52 2.76 5.72
C LEU A 174 18.63 3.32 7.13
N PHE A 175 17.96 2.74 8.12
CA PHE A 175 18.04 3.22 9.51
C PHE A 175 19.43 3.06 10.11
N LEU A 176 20.14 1.98 9.79
CA LEU A 176 21.49 1.72 10.33
C LEU A 176 22.56 2.52 9.60
N LEU A 177 22.50 2.61 8.27
CA LEU A 177 23.57 3.19 7.46
C LEU A 177 23.36 4.67 7.16
N TYR A 178 22.13 5.18 7.28
CA TYR A 178 21.75 6.57 6.98
C TYR A 178 20.85 7.16 8.09
N PRO A 179 21.29 7.15 9.37
CA PRO A 179 20.44 7.53 10.51
C PRO A 179 19.99 8.99 10.48
N ASP A 180 20.86 9.95 10.16
CA ASP A 180 20.51 11.38 10.10
C ASP A 180 19.47 11.66 9.01
N PHE A 181 19.66 11.03 7.85
CA PHE A 181 18.73 11.10 6.73
C PHE A 181 17.36 10.51 7.11
N MET A 182 17.34 9.33 7.73
CA MET A 182 16.08 8.72 8.17
C MET A 182 15.42 9.54 9.28
N GLY A 183 16.19 10.13 10.20
CA GLY A 183 15.68 11.04 11.22
C GLY A 183 14.98 12.25 10.62
N TYR A 184 15.58 12.87 9.60
CA TYR A 184 14.96 13.97 8.85
C TYR A 184 13.67 13.51 8.13
N MET A 185 13.71 12.40 7.39
CA MET A 185 12.53 11.88 6.66
C MET A 185 11.38 11.49 7.59
N MET A 186 11.67 10.94 8.77
CA MET A 186 10.67 10.62 9.79
C MET A 186 9.96 11.87 10.31
N ARG A 187 10.69 12.98 10.48
CA ARG A 187 10.11 14.26 10.93
C ARG A 187 9.31 14.96 9.83
N VAL A 188 9.82 14.96 8.60
CA VAL A 188 9.15 15.58 7.44
C VAL A 188 7.78 14.95 7.16
N PHE A 189 7.72 13.61 7.16
CA PHE A 189 6.50 12.89 6.81
C PHE A 189 5.66 12.46 8.02
N GLY A 190 6.22 12.52 9.23
CA GLY A 190 5.52 12.33 10.49
C GLY A 190 4.64 11.08 10.53
N VAL A 191 3.35 11.28 10.83
CA VAL A 191 2.35 10.20 10.98
C VAL A 191 2.17 9.34 9.72
N GLN A 192 2.55 9.83 8.53
CA GLN A 192 2.47 9.05 7.30
C GLN A 192 3.27 7.74 7.37
N TRP A 193 4.38 7.71 8.12
CA TRP A 193 5.15 6.49 8.36
C TRP A 193 4.34 5.41 9.08
N LEU A 194 3.47 5.80 10.02
CA LEU A 194 2.59 4.87 10.72
C LEU A 194 1.50 4.32 9.79
N TRP A 195 0.91 5.19 8.95
CA TRP A 195 -0.05 4.76 7.93
C TRP A 195 0.59 3.79 6.93
N TYR A 196 1.80 4.09 6.48
CA TYR A 196 2.55 3.21 5.59
C TYR A 196 2.80 1.83 6.24
N ALA A 197 3.25 1.81 7.49
CA ALA A 197 3.44 0.56 8.24
C ALA A 197 2.12 -0.21 8.41
N ALA A 198 1.04 0.47 8.80
CA ALA A 198 -0.28 -0.14 8.98
C ALA A 198 -0.82 -0.73 7.68
N LEU A 199 -0.62 -0.04 6.55
CA LEU A 199 -1.07 -0.51 5.25
C LEU A 199 -0.42 -1.83 4.83
N PHE A 200 0.82 -2.14 5.23
CA PHE A 200 1.41 -3.46 4.96
C PHE A 200 0.67 -4.59 5.69
N PHE A 201 0.21 -4.37 6.93
CA PHE A 201 -0.60 -5.36 7.64
C PHE A 201 -1.97 -5.53 6.97
N VAL A 202 -2.58 -4.42 6.54
CA VAL A 202 -3.85 -4.42 5.80
C VAL A 202 -3.72 -5.15 4.46
N GLU A 203 -2.68 -4.84 3.69
CA GLU A 203 -2.36 -5.48 2.42
C GLU A 203 -2.13 -6.99 2.63
N SER A 204 -1.32 -7.37 3.62
CA SER A 204 -1.07 -8.78 3.96
C SER A 204 -2.37 -9.50 4.33
N PHE A 205 -3.21 -8.88 5.16
CA PHE A 205 -4.49 -9.46 5.56
C PHE A 205 -5.38 -9.72 4.35
N PHE A 206 -5.56 -8.74 3.47
CA PHE A 206 -6.38 -8.92 2.28
C PHE A 206 -5.76 -9.92 1.30
N LEU A 207 -4.45 -9.89 1.09
CA LEU A 207 -3.75 -10.83 0.21
C LEU A 207 -3.96 -12.28 0.65
N TYR A 208 -3.69 -12.59 1.91
CA TYR A 208 -3.80 -13.95 2.43
C TYR A 208 -5.26 -14.41 2.51
N THR A 209 -6.17 -13.52 2.91
CA THR A 209 -7.60 -13.84 2.95
C THR A 209 -8.18 -14.07 1.55
N TYR A 210 -7.75 -13.26 0.57
CA TYR A 210 -8.13 -13.42 -0.83
C TYR A 210 -7.61 -14.74 -1.39
N TYR A 211 -6.30 -15.01 -1.27
CA TYR A 211 -5.71 -16.23 -1.82
C TYR A 211 -6.23 -17.52 -1.14
N TYR A 212 -6.21 -17.60 0.19
CA TYR A 212 -6.65 -18.81 0.88
C TYR A 212 -8.18 -18.94 0.97
N GLY A 213 -8.91 -17.83 0.80
CA GLY A 213 -10.37 -17.81 0.73
C GLY A 213 -10.94 -18.24 -0.62
N TRP A 214 -10.10 -18.49 -1.63
CA TRP A 214 -10.53 -18.72 -3.01
C TRP A 214 -11.60 -19.80 -3.14
N ASP A 215 -11.33 -21.01 -2.66
CA ASP A 215 -12.25 -22.15 -2.78
C ASP A 215 -13.55 -21.94 -1.99
N ALA A 216 -13.47 -21.31 -0.81
CA ALA A 216 -14.62 -21.08 0.06
C ALA A 216 -15.58 -20.00 -0.48
N LEU A 217 -15.03 -19.04 -1.24
CA LEU A 217 -15.75 -17.90 -1.79
C LEU A 217 -15.96 -17.99 -3.31
N ARG A 218 -15.60 -19.13 -3.92
CA ARG A 218 -15.57 -19.32 -5.38
C ARG A 218 -16.91 -19.16 -6.07
N TYR A 219 -18.01 -19.54 -5.41
CA TYR A 219 -19.32 -19.68 -6.06
C TYR A 219 -20.43 -18.82 -5.43
N GLY A 220 -21.42 -18.48 -6.25
CA GLY A 220 -22.63 -17.75 -5.86
C GLY A 220 -22.33 -16.34 -5.36
N ASN A 221 -23.16 -15.84 -4.42
CA ASN A 221 -23.02 -14.48 -3.88
C ASN A 221 -21.70 -14.25 -3.12
N ARG A 222 -21.03 -15.31 -2.67
CA ARG A 222 -19.74 -15.21 -1.98
C ARG A 222 -18.62 -14.73 -2.91
N LYS A 223 -18.78 -14.92 -4.23
CA LYS A 223 -17.81 -14.48 -5.23
C LYS A 223 -17.66 -12.95 -5.26
N TRP A 224 -18.74 -12.21 -5.01
CA TRP A 224 -18.67 -10.75 -4.86
C TRP A 224 -17.88 -10.32 -3.62
N VAL A 225 -17.92 -11.11 -2.54
CA VAL A 225 -17.08 -10.87 -1.36
C VAL A 225 -15.61 -11.11 -1.72
N HIS A 226 -15.30 -12.17 -2.46
CA HIS A 226 -13.95 -12.45 -2.94
C HIS A 226 -13.40 -11.31 -3.81
N LEU A 227 -14.17 -10.84 -4.80
CA LEU A 227 -13.81 -9.66 -5.62
C LEU A 227 -13.60 -8.40 -4.77
N THR A 228 -14.39 -8.21 -3.71
CA THR A 228 -14.22 -7.08 -2.80
C THR A 228 -12.90 -7.17 -2.03
N LEU A 229 -12.51 -8.36 -1.58
CA LEU A 229 -11.18 -8.57 -0.95
C LEU A 229 -10.06 -8.23 -1.93
N GLY A 230 -10.18 -8.66 -3.19
CA GLY A 230 -9.23 -8.29 -4.25
C GLY A 230 -9.19 -6.78 -4.52
N LEU A 231 -10.33 -6.09 -4.48
CA LEU A 231 -10.37 -4.63 -4.60
C LEU A 231 -9.68 -3.93 -3.42
N MET A 232 -9.92 -4.39 -2.19
CA MET A 232 -9.28 -3.81 -0.99
C MET A 232 -7.77 -4.06 -0.97
N LEU A 233 -7.34 -5.25 -1.42
CA LEU A 233 -5.93 -5.57 -1.62
C LEU A 233 -5.26 -4.55 -2.57
N ASN A 234 -5.87 -4.32 -3.73
CA ASN A 234 -5.35 -3.36 -4.70
C ASN A 234 -5.38 -1.91 -4.18
N ALA A 235 -6.42 -1.52 -3.45
CA ALA A 235 -6.48 -0.20 -2.82
C ALA A 235 -5.35 0.01 -1.81
N ALA A 236 -5.08 -0.99 -0.95
CA ALA A 236 -3.98 -0.93 0.00
C ALA A 236 -2.62 -0.84 -0.71
N GLY A 237 -2.34 -1.74 -1.67
CA GLY A 237 -1.08 -1.75 -2.41
C GLY A 237 -0.83 -0.47 -3.20
N LEU A 238 -1.83 0.05 -3.92
CA LEU A 238 -1.71 1.32 -4.64
C LEU A 238 -1.48 2.50 -3.69
N THR A 239 -2.11 2.49 -2.50
CA THR A 239 -1.87 3.52 -1.49
C THR A 239 -0.43 3.46 -0.97
N ILE A 240 0.09 2.27 -0.67
CA ILE A 240 1.51 2.06 -0.29
C ILE A 240 2.43 2.62 -1.38
N MET A 241 2.12 2.36 -2.65
CA MET A 241 2.89 2.87 -3.79
C MET A 241 2.91 4.42 -3.81
N VAL A 242 1.74 5.04 -3.67
CA VAL A 242 1.57 6.50 -3.69
C VAL A 242 2.32 7.18 -2.53
N LEU A 243 2.26 6.60 -1.33
CA LEU A 243 2.99 7.09 -0.17
C LEU A 243 4.51 6.93 -0.36
N ALA A 244 4.98 5.75 -0.76
CA ALA A 244 6.42 5.52 -1.00
C ALA A 244 6.97 6.42 -2.12
N ASN A 245 6.17 6.66 -3.16
CA ASN A 245 6.53 7.57 -4.24
C ASN A 245 6.74 8.99 -3.78
N SER A 246 5.94 9.46 -2.81
CA SER A 246 6.12 10.79 -2.27
C SER A 246 7.50 10.98 -1.64
N TRP A 247 7.98 9.97 -0.91
CA TRP A 247 9.30 9.99 -0.31
C TRP A 247 10.38 10.00 -1.38
N ALA A 248 10.24 9.14 -2.39
CA ALA A 248 11.17 9.07 -3.52
C ALA A 248 11.24 10.39 -4.29
N THR A 249 10.10 11.00 -4.59
CA THR A 249 10.05 12.26 -5.35
C THR A 249 10.49 13.45 -4.54
N PHE A 250 10.22 13.46 -3.24
CA PHE A 250 10.71 14.49 -2.34
C PHE A 250 12.25 14.50 -2.29
N MET A 251 12.90 13.32 -2.28
CA MET A 251 14.36 13.23 -2.36
C MET A 251 14.94 13.79 -3.68
N MET A 252 14.17 13.76 -4.77
CA MET A 252 14.63 14.22 -6.09
C MET A 252 14.32 15.69 -6.36
N ALA A 253 13.13 16.15 -5.96
CA ALA A 253 12.62 17.49 -6.19
C ALA A 253 11.74 17.90 -5.00
N PRO A 254 12.36 18.34 -3.88
CA PRO A 254 11.62 18.65 -2.66
C PRO A 254 10.72 19.88 -2.85
N SER A 255 9.57 19.86 -2.19
CA SER A 255 8.59 20.94 -2.11
C SER A 255 8.08 21.08 -0.69
N GLY A 256 7.51 22.24 -0.33
CA GLY A 256 7.05 22.49 1.04
C GLY A 256 8.18 22.61 2.07
N VAL A 257 9.41 22.91 1.62
CA VAL A 257 10.59 23.16 2.46
C VAL A 257 11.31 24.44 2.02
N SER A 258 12.02 25.07 2.95
CA SER A 258 12.91 26.21 2.67
C SER A 258 14.18 25.78 1.91
N GLU A 259 15.00 26.75 1.49
CA GLU A 259 16.32 26.48 0.88
C GLU A 259 17.26 25.69 1.79
N THR A 260 17.11 25.82 3.10
CA THR A 260 17.87 25.07 4.11
C THR A 260 17.22 23.72 4.46
N GLY A 261 16.10 23.37 3.84
CA GLY A 261 15.36 22.13 4.10
C GLY A 261 14.51 22.16 5.37
N VAL A 262 14.18 23.33 5.90
CA VAL A 262 13.21 23.44 7.00
C VAL A 262 11.81 23.21 6.43
N VAL A 263 10.99 22.40 7.08
CA VAL A 263 9.58 22.19 6.70
C VAL A 263 8.81 23.49 6.87
N THR A 264 8.26 24.01 5.77
CA THR A 264 7.48 25.26 5.74
C THR A 264 6.05 25.05 5.24
N GLY A 265 5.83 23.99 4.46
CA GLY A 265 4.53 23.66 3.88
C GLY A 265 3.77 22.58 4.64
N SER A 266 2.52 22.37 4.25
CA SER A 266 1.71 21.25 4.73
C SER A 266 2.23 19.91 4.19
N ILE A 267 1.86 18.80 4.84
CA ILE A 267 2.21 17.44 4.39
C ILE A 267 1.78 17.20 2.92
N TRP A 268 0.70 17.82 2.48
CA TRP A 268 0.19 17.68 1.12
C TRP A 268 1.07 18.39 0.09
N GLU A 269 1.64 19.55 0.44
CA GLU A 269 2.59 20.28 -0.41
C GLU A 269 3.93 19.56 -0.50
N ILE A 270 4.36 18.92 0.59
CA ILE A 270 5.55 18.04 0.60
C ILE A 270 5.30 16.79 -0.26
N MET A 271 4.15 16.15 -0.08
CA MET A 271 3.83 14.89 -0.75
C MET A 271 3.66 15.07 -2.25
N LYS A 272 2.96 16.12 -2.67
CA LYS A 272 2.63 16.39 -4.08
C LYS A 272 3.63 17.30 -4.78
N GLY A 273 4.91 17.01 -4.59
CA GLY A 273 5.96 17.68 -5.33
C GLY A 273 5.83 17.49 -6.86
N PRO A 274 6.59 18.24 -7.66
CA PRO A 274 6.43 18.28 -9.12
C PRO A 274 6.51 16.91 -9.82
N LEU A 275 7.25 15.97 -9.24
CA LEU A 275 7.48 14.64 -9.79
C LEU A 275 6.47 13.58 -9.31
N TRP A 276 5.61 13.89 -8.33
CA TRP A 276 4.74 12.91 -7.68
C TRP A 276 3.71 12.30 -8.63
N ASN A 277 2.96 13.12 -9.38
CA ASN A 277 1.98 12.61 -10.34
C ASN A 277 2.65 11.83 -11.50
N PRO A 278 3.69 12.37 -12.16
CA PRO A 278 4.40 11.63 -13.21
C PRO A 278 4.96 10.29 -12.73
N ILE A 279 5.56 10.22 -11.54
CA ILE A 279 6.13 8.96 -11.04
C ILE A 279 5.03 7.95 -10.68
N ASN A 280 3.91 8.41 -10.13
CA ASN A 280 2.78 7.53 -9.79
C ASN A 280 2.21 6.90 -11.05
N LEU A 281 2.00 7.70 -12.10
CA LEU A 281 1.53 7.20 -13.39
C LEU A 281 2.54 6.24 -14.03
N HIS A 282 3.81 6.64 -14.08
CA HIS A 282 4.87 5.79 -14.62
C HIS A 282 4.95 4.45 -13.89
N ARG A 283 4.96 4.46 -12.55
CA ARG A 283 5.04 3.22 -11.76
C ARG A 283 3.78 2.37 -11.89
N PHE A 284 2.60 2.97 -11.92
CA PHE A 284 1.36 2.23 -12.14
C PHE A 284 1.42 1.42 -13.44
N ILE A 285 1.77 2.09 -14.53
CA ILE A 285 1.86 1.47 -15.87
C ILE A 285 3.03 0.48 -15.94
N ALA A 286 4.23 0.90 -15.53
CA ALA A 286 5.43 0.08 -15.62
C ALA A 286 5.32 -1.20 -14.77
N ASN A 287 4.67 -1.13 -13.60
CA ASN A 287 4.42 -2.31 -12.78
C ASN A 287 3.54 -3.31 -13.55
N ILE A 288 2.43 -2.87 -14.14
CA ILE A 288 1.53 -3.76 -14.92
C ILE A 288 2.29 -4.40 -16.08
N GLY A 289 3.06 -3.61 -16.84
CA GLY A 289 3.89 -4.10 -17.93
C GLY A 289 4.90 -5.15 -17.47
N PHE A 290 5.63 -4.86 -16.39
CA PHE A 290 6.62 -5.77 -15.80
C PHE A 290 5.98 -7.04 -15.25
N GLY A 291 4.87 -6.94 -14.52
CA GLY A 291 4.14 -8.08 -13.96
C GLY A 291 3.60 -9.00 -15.05
N GLY A 292 3.01 -8.43 -16.11
CA GLY A 292 2.57 -9.18 -17.28
C GLY A 292 3.73 -9.92 -17.96
N ALA A 293 4.87 -9.25 -18.13
CA ALA A 293 6.06 -9.87 -18.73
C ALA A 293 6.61 -11.03 -17.89
N VAL A 294 6.66 -10.89 -16.56
CA VAL A 294 7.14 -11.96 -15.65
C VAL A 294 6.19 -13.16 -15.66
N VAL A 295 4.88 -12.93 -15.59
CA VAL A 295 3.89 -14.02 -15.66
C VAL A 295 3.91 -14.68 -17.04
N GLY A 296 4.10 -13.92 -18.12
CA GLY A 296 4.29 -14.43 -19.47
C GLY A 296 5.55 -15.30 -19.60
N ALA A 297 6.66 -14.89 -18.99
CA ALA A 297 7.89 -15.68 -18.94
C ALA A 297 7.68 -17.01 -18.18
N TYR A 298 6.97 -16.96 -17.05
CA TYR A 298 6.57 -18.17 -16.32
C TYR A 298 5.71 -19.10 -17.18
N ALA A 299 4.71 -18.55 -17.86
CA ALA A 299 3.81 -19.31 -18.73
C ALA A 299 4.57 -19.99 -19.88
N ALA A 300 5.49 -19.26 -20.53
CA ALA A 300 6.35 -19.78 -21.59
C ALA A 300 7.22 -20.93 -21.08
N PHE A 301 7.86 -20.78 -19.92
CA PHE A 301 8.65 -21.85 -19.31
C PHE A 301 7.81 -23.10 -19.04
N LYS A 302 6.60 -22.93 -18.48
CA LYS A 302 5.70 -24.03 -18.16
C LYS A 302 5.12 -24.71 -19.40
N PHE A 303 4.80 -23.94 -20.44
CA PHE A 303 4.37 -24.43 -21.75
C PHE A 303 5.42 -25.35 -22.39
N LEU A 304 6.68 -24.93 -22.36
CA LEU A 304 7.81 -25.69 -22.91
C LEU A 304 8.16 -26.92 -22.06
N SER A 305 7.96 -26.84 -20.75
CA SER A 305 8.35 -27.90 -19.81
C SER A 305 7.30 -29.01 -19.66
N THR A 306 6.02 -28.69 -19.83
CA THR A 306 4.95 -29.69 -19.66
C THR A 306 4.87 -30.65 -20.85
N ARG A 307 4.51 -31.92 -20.60
CA ARG A 307 4.20 -32.92 -21.63
C ARG A 307 2.70 -33.18 -21.78
N ASP A 308 1.89 -32.69 -20.85
CA ASP A 308 0.44 -32.83 -20.88
C ASP A 308 -0.17 -31.81 -21.86
N PRO A 309 -0.91 -32.24 -22.90
CA PRO A 309 -1.57 -31.35 -23.84
C PRO A 309 -2.52 -30.34 -23.19
N LYS A 310 -3.22 -30.72 -22.11
CA LYS A 310 -4.18 -29.85 -21.43
C LYS A 310 -3.47 -28.71 -20.69
N LEU A 311 -2.43 -29.05 -19.92
CA LEU A 311 -1.60 -28.05 -19.25
C LEU A 311 -0.89 -27.16 -20.27
N ARG A 312 -0.47 -27.72 -21.40
CA ARG A 312 0.14 -26.93 -22.48
C ARG A 312 -0.84 -25.89 -23.02
N ALA A 313 -2.08 -26.26 -23.31
CA ALA A 313 -3.11 -25.31 -23.76
C ALA A 313 -3.42 -24.22 -22.72
N HIS A 314 -3.44 -24.58 -21.43
CA HIS A 314 -3.60 -23.63 -20.33
C HIS A 314 -2.46 -22.60 -20.31
N TYR A 315 -1.21 -23.06 -20.37
CA TYR A 315 -0.04 -22.17 -20.36
C TYR A 315 0.11 -21.34 -21.63
N ASP A 316 -0.36 -21.82 -22.77
CA ASP A 316 -0.45 -21.05 -24.01
C ASP A 316 -1.41 -19.86 -23.84
N TRP A 317 -2.61 -20.12 -23.32
CA TRP A 317 -3.61 -19.09 -23.09
C TRP A 317 -3.21 -18.10 -21.99
N MET A 318 -2.59 -18.59 -20.92
CA MET A 318 -1.97 -17.77 -19.89
C MET A 318 -0.87 -16.88 -20.45
N GLY A 319 -0.01 -17.41 -21.33
CA GLY A 319 1.03 -16.64 -22.01
C GLY A 319 0.46 -15.57 -22.93
N TYR A 320 -0.57 -15.91 -23.72
CA TYR A 320 -1.30 -14.96 -24.56
C TYR A 320 -1.87 -13.79 -23.73
N THR A 321 -2.58 -14.11 -22.64
CA THR A 321 -3.19 -13.11 -21.75
C THR A 321 -2.14 -12.22 -21.10
N SER A 322 -1.03 -12.81 -20.63
CA SER A 322 0.05 -12.08 -19.96
C SER A 322 0.78 -11.14 -20.93
N ASN A 323 1.04 -11.59 -22.16
CA ASN A 323 1.62 -10.75 -23.21
C ASN A 323 0.69 -9.60 -23.60
N PHE A 324 -0.62 -9.85 -23.69
CA PHE A 324 -1.59 -8.80 -23.95
C PHE A 324 -1.58 -7.72 -22.86
N ILE A 325 -1.57 -8.13 -21.59
CA ILE A 325 -1.44 -7.21 -20.45
C ILE A 325 -0.13 -6.41 -20.52
N ALA A 326 0.98 -7.09 -20.80
CA ALA A 326 2.31 -6.47 -20.84
C ALA A 326 2.46 -5.42 -21.96
N ILE A 327 1.85 -5.66 -23.12
CA ILE A 327 1.92 -4.77 -24.29
C ILE A 327 0.97 -3.58 -24.17
N LEU A 328 -0.18 -3.77 -23.52
CA LEU A 328 -1.19 -2.72 -23.38
C LEU A 328 -0.87 -1.68 -22.30
N ALA A 329 -0.06 -2.06 -21.31
CA ALA A 329 0.41 -1.14 -20.27
C ALA A 329 1.42 -0.16 -20.87
#